data_AF-A0A963NEZ3-F1
#
_entry.id   AF-A0A963NEZ3-F1
#
_cell.length_a   1.000
_cell.length_b   1.000
_cell.length_c   1.000
_cell.angle_alpha   90.00
_cell.angle_beta   90.00
_cell.angle_gamma   90.00
#
_symmetry.space_group_name_H-M   'P 1'
#
loop_
_entity.id
_entity.type
_entity.pdbx_description
1 polymer ?
#
loop_
_entity_poly.entity_id
_entity_poly.type
_entity_poly.pdbx_seq_one_letter_code
_entity_poly.pdbx_strand_id
1 'polypeptide(L)'
;MPSVAAPPAHGLRAFIAVQSALLLAAMAALGVQASSAPPMHSSLWVTTLLVAAWALWAALRGRISPLQALMVQAGALATATSAMGLLHWHWLFKPLTMVIAIIFVAYSARQISAGGQFSSKSWGLLVAALVGSLAGDAFLMVEGFFIPGLVSFLLAHLAYIALFKQGVPWFAHRGALAATVGVGAAMYLFLWQGGLPPELRVPVAVYVLVIALMAAQALGRARTLGDRAAHQVALGACIFMLSDALLATNRFVLPLPLAQVGVLTTYYAAQAFIVHGTVRGLLAGRQSI
;
A
#
# COMPACT_ATOMS: atom_id res chain seq x y z
N MET A 1 3.95 13.78 -25.49
CA MET A 1 3.88 12.60 -24.61
C MET A 1 5.01 11.65 -24.99
N PRO A 2 6.12 11.57 -24.23
CA PRO A 2 7.08 10.50 -24.45
C PRO A 2 6.55 9.23 -23.80
N SER A 3 6.36 8.20 -24.61
CA SER A 3 5.97 6.86 -24.20
C SER A 3 6.95 6.33 -23.15
N VAL A 4 6.40 5.90 -22.02
CA VAL A 4 7.08 4.91 -21.17
C VAL A 4 7.41 3.75 -22.11
N ALA A 5 8.69 3.39 -22.23
CA ALA A 5 9.16 2.33 -23.09
C ALA A 5 8.22 1.13 -22.98
N ALA A 6 7.57 0.79 -24.10
CA ALA A 6 6.68 -0.35 -24.14
C ALA A 6 7.49 -1.58 -23.69
N PRO A 7 7.00 -2.38 -22.73
CA PRO A 7 7.66 -3.64 -22.40
C PRO A 7 7.83 -4.44 -23.70
N PRO A 8 8.90 -5.24 -23.86
CA PRO A 8 9.09 -6.04 -25.06
C PRO A 8 7.80 -6.82 -25.33
N ALA A 9 7.23 -6.60 -26.52
CA ALA A 9 5.83 -6.93 -26.83
C ALA A 9 5.48 -8.40 -26.59
N HIS A 10 6.47 -9.29 -26.53
CA HIS A 10 6.30 -10.70 -26.23
C HIS A 10 6.06 -10.99 -24.74
N GLY A 11 6.79 -10.32 -23.84
CA GLY A 11 6.67 -10.53 -22.39
C GLY A 11 5.33 -10.06 -21.84
N LEU A 12 4.83 -8.92 -22.33
CA LEU A 12 3.51 -8.41 -21.97
C LEU A 12 2.39 -9.32 -22.50
N ARG A 13 2.49 -9.81 -23.75
CA ARG A 13 1.51 -10.75 -24.33
C ARG A 13 1.43 -12.05 -23.53
N ALA A 14 2.58 -12.65 -23.19
CA ALA A 14 2.62 -13.87 -22.38
C ALA A 14 2.00 -13.64 -20.99
N PHE A 15 2.36 -12.53 -20.33
CA PHE A 15 1.76 -12.15 -19.06
C PHE A 15 0.23 -12.05 -19.14
N ILE A 16 -0.28 -11.35 -20.16
CA ILE A 16 -1.74 -11.19 -20.36
C ILE A 16 -2.40 -12.55 -20.60
N ALA A 17 -1.84 -13.38 -21.48
CA ALA A 17 -2.40 -14.69 -21.79
C ALA A 17 -2.52 -15.58 -20.54
N VAL A 18 -1.46 -15.64 -19.74
CA VAL A 18 -1.44 -16.39 -18.47
C VAL A 18 -2.49 -15.83 -17.49
N GLN A 19 -2.53 -14.51 -17.30
CA GLN A 19 -3.47 -13.88 -16.37
C GLN A 19 -4.95 -14.06 -16.79
N SER A 20 -5.23 -13.95 -18.09
CA SER A 20 -6.57 -14.22 -18.64
C SER A 20 -6.99 -15.68 -18.43
N ALA A 21 -6.08 -16.63 -18.67
CA ALA A 21 -6.36 -18.05 -18.43
C ALA A 21 -6.63 -18.33 -16.94
N LEU A 22 -5.84 -17.74 -16.04
CA LEU A 22 -6.04 -17.86 -14.60
C LEU A 22 -7.38 -17.27 -14.14
N LEU A 23 -7.76 -16.09 -14.66
CA LEU A 23 -9.06 -15.47 -14.36
C LEU A 23 -10.24 -16.33 -14.83
N LEU A 24 -10.15 -16.92 -16.04
CA LEU A 24 -11.17 -17.81 -16.56
C LEU A 24 -11.27 -19.10 -15.73
N ALA A 25 -10.14 -19.71 -15.38
CA ALA A 25 -10.10 -20.89 -14.53
C ALA A 25 -10.68 -20.61 -13.14
N ALA A 26 -10.34 -19.47 -12.53
CA ALA A 26 -10.85 -19.08 -11.22
C ALA A 26 -12.36 -18.76 -11.26
N MET A 27 -12.86 -18.15 -12.33
CA MET A 27 -14.29 -17.92 -12.53
C MET A 27 -15.06 -19.24 -12.66
N ALA A 28 -14.53 -20.21 -13.42
CA ALA A 28 -15.12 -21.54 -13.53
C ALA A 28 -15.15 -22.26 -12.18
N ALA A 29 -14.04 -22.22 -11.42
CA ALA A 29 -13.96 -22.80 -10.08
C ALA A 29 -14.97 -22.17 -9.10
N LEU A 30 -15.13 -20.84 -9.15
CA LEU A 30 -16.13 -20.14 -8.35
C LEU A 30 -17.54 -20.58 -8.72
N GLY A 31 -17.85 -20.75 -10.01
CA GLY A 31 -19.15 -21.24 -10.46
C GLY A 31 -19.50 -22.63 -9.90
N VAL A 32 -18.51 -23.52 -9.79
CA VAL A 32 -18.68 -24.86 -9.20
C VAL A 32 -18.90 -24.79 -7.69
N GLN A 33 -18.24 -23.86 -6.99
CA GLN A 33 -18.34 -23.71 -5.53
C GLN A 33 -19.50 -22.82 -5.08
N ALA A 34 -20.04 -21.97 -5.95
CA ALA A 34 -21.03 -20.95 -5.58
C ALA A 34 -22.33 -21.53 -5.03
N SER A 35 -22.69 -22.76 -5.41
CA SER A 35 -23.89 -23.46 -4.93
C SER A 35 -23.72 -24.06 -3.52
N SER A 36 -22.48 -24.24 -3.05
CA SER A 36 -22.16 -24.89 -1.77
C SER A 36 -21.50 -23.97 -0.75
N ALA A 37 -20.91 -22.85 -1.18
CA ALA A 37 -20.23 -21.91 -0.31
C ALA A 37 -21.19 -20.87 0.34
N PRO A 38 -20.90 -20.38 1.56
CA PRO A 38 -21.65 -19.29 2.16
C PRO A 38 -21.60 -18.03 1.28
N PRO A 39 -22.68 -17.23 1.22
CA PRO A 39 -22.79 -16.09 0.28
C PRO A 39 -21.68 -15.04 0.46
N MET A 40 -21.18 -14.87 1.69
CA MET A 40 -20.05 -13.98 1.99
C MET A 40 -18.74 -14.43 1.34
N HIS A 41 -18.47 -15.74 1.24
CA HIS A 41 -17.26 -16.24 0.59
C HIS A 41 -17.33 -16.01 -0.92
N SER A 42 -18.49 -16.26 -1.51
CA SER A 42 -18.74 -16.01 -2.94
C SER A 42 -18.57 -14.53 -3.27
N SER A 43 -19.10 -13.60 -2.46
CA SER A 43 -18.95 -12.17 -2.72
C SER A 43 -17.49 -11.71 -2.65
N LEU A 44 -16.71 -12.19 -1.67
CA LEU A 44 -15.29 -11.89 -1.56
C LEU A 44 -14.47 -12.41 -2.75
N TRP A 45 -14.77 -13.62 -3.25
CA TRP A 45 -14.14 -14.14 -4.46
C TRP A 45 -14.52 -13.34 -5.70
N VAL A 46 -15.79 -12.98 -5.87
CA VAL A 46 -16.23 -12.11 -6.97
C VAL A 46 -15.49 -10.78 -6.93
N THR A 47 -15.41 -10.12 -5.76
CA THR A 47 -14.66 -8.86 -5.62
C THR A 47 -13.19 -9.03 -5.96
N THR A 48 -12.57 -10.12 -5.52
CA THR A 48 -11.16 -10.44 -5.84
C THR A 48 -10.93 -10.60 -7.34
N LEU A 49 -11.83 -11.32 -8.04
CA LEU A 49 -11.78 -11.51 -9.48
C LEU A 49 -12.00 -10.19 -10.23
N LEU A 50 -12.92 -9.33 -9.78
CA LEU A 50 -13.14 -8.01 -10.36
C LEU A 50 -11.91 -7.11 -10.23
N VAL A 51 -11.26 -7.10 -9.06
CA VAL A 51 -10.01 -6.36 -8.84
C VAL A 51 -8.89 -6.90 -9.72
N ALA A 52 -8.77 -8.22 -9.84
CA ALA A 52 -7.75 -8.85 -10.67
C ALA A 52 -7.98 -8.59 -12.17
N ALA A 53 -9.23 -8.62 -12.64
CA ALA A 53 -9.62 -8.25 -13.99
C ALA A 53 -9.36 -6.77 -14.29
N TRP A 54 -9.69 -5.87 -13.35
CA TRP A 54 -9.38 -4.45 -13.46
C TRP A 54 -7.88 -4.20 -13.55
N ALA A 55 -7.07 -4.88 -12.72
CA ALA A 55 -5.62 -4.75 -12.74
C ALA A 55 -5.03 -5.21 -14.09
N LEU A 56 -5.52 -6.33 -14.64
CA LEU A 56 -5.13 -6.81 -15.96
C LEU A 56 -5.53 -5.82 -17.07
N TRP A 57 -6.75 -5.29 -17.01
CA TRP A 57 -7.21 -4.25 -17.94
C TRP A 57 -6.36 -2.97 -17.86
N ALA A 58 -6.00 -2.54 -16.65
CA ALA A 58 -5.15 -1.38 -16.45
C ALA A 58 -3.74 -1.61 -17.01
N ALA A 59 -3.19 -2.82 -16.89
CA ALA A 59 -1.92 -3.21 -17.51
C ALA A 59 -2.00 -3.25 -19.04
N LEU A 60 -3.08 -3.80 -19.59
CA LEU A 60 -3.38 -3.81 -21.04
C LEU A 60 -3.41 -2.40 -21.63
N ARG A 61 -3.96 -1.43 -20.89
CA ARG A 61 -4.04 -0.02 -21.30
C ARG A 61 -2.75 0.76 -21.01
N GLY A 62 -1.69 0.11 -20.54
CA GLY A 62 -0.42 0.74 -20.19
C GLY A 62 -0.52 1.74 -19.02
N ARG A 63 -1.59 1.67 -18.20
CA ARG A 63 -1.78 2.56 -17.06
C ARG A 63 -0.91 2.16 -15.87
N ILE A 64 -0.70 0.85 -15.71
CA ILE A 64 0.17 0.25 -14.69
C ILE A 64 1.08 -0.80 -15.34
N SER A 65 2.21 -1.11 -14.72
CA SER A 65 3.10 -2.18 -15.17
C SER A 65 2.56 -3.57 -14.78
N PRO A 66 3.04 -4.67 -15.42
CA PRO A 66 2.69 -6.04 -15.01
C PRO A 66 3.00 -6.33 -13.53
N LEU A 67 4.10 -5.81 -12.99
CA LEU A 67 4.44 -6.00 -11.57
C LEU A 67 3.46 -5.27 -10.64
N GLN A 68 2.98 -4.09 -11.03
CA GLN A 68 1.94 -3.40 -10.27
C GLN A 68 0.60 -4.12 -10.33
N ALA A 69 0.26 -4.73 -11.48
CA ALA A 69 -0.92 -5.57 -11.58
C ALA A 69 -0.82 -6.81 -10.66
N LEU A 70 0.33 -7.48 -10.63
CA LEU A 70 0.60 -8.59 -9.71
C LEU A 70 0.53 -8.15 -8.24
N MET A 71 1.05 -6.98 -7.89
CA MET A 71 0.93 -6.41 -6.54
C MET A 71 -0.53 -6.23 -6.14
N VAL A 72 -1.36 -5.65 -7.00
CA VAL A 72 -2.80 -5.46 -6.73
C VAL A 72 -3.53 -6.80 -6.60
N GLN A 73 -3.22 -7.77 -7.46
CA GLN A 73 -3.81 -9.12 -7.42
C GLN A 73 -3.41 -9.87 -6.15
N ALA A 74 -2.12 -9.85 -5.78
CA ALA A 74 -1.63 -10.47 -4.56
C ALA A 74 -2.26 -9.82 -3.32
N GLY A 75 -2.42 -8.49 -3.31
CA GLY A 75 -3.09 -7.78 -2.22
C GLY A 75 -4.57 -8.17 -2.09
N ALA A 76 -5.28 -8.30 -3.22
CA ALA A 76 -6.67 -8.76 -3.22
C ALA A 76 -6.79 -10.20 -2.69
N LEU A 77 -5.88 -11.10 -3.09
CA LEU A 77 -5.83 -12.47 -2.59
C LEU A 77 -5.48 -12.51 -1.09
N ALA A 78 -4.55 -11.68 -0.62
CA ALA A 78 -4.20 -11.56 0.79
C ALA A 78 -5.40 -11.11 1.63
N THR A 79 -6.19 -10.16 1.13
CA THR A 79 -7.42 -9.69 1.76
C THR A 79 -8.49 -10.78 1.81
N ALA A 80 -8.76 -11.45 0.69
CA ALA A 80 -9.78 -12.50 0.62
C ALA A 80 -9.42 -13.70 1.51
N THR A 81 -8.18 -14.17 1.43
CA THR A 81 -7.69 -15.30 2.24
C THR A 81 -7.69 -14.98 3.74
N SER A 82 -7.40 -13.74 4.13
CA SER A 82 -7.55 -13.29 5.52
C SER A 82 -9.01 -13.36 5.98
N ALA A 83 -9.93 -12.83 5.18
CA ALA A 83 -11.34 -12.72 5.53
C ALA A 83 -12.05 -14.08 5.62
N MET A 84 -11.58 -15.06 4.85
CA MET A 84 -12.11 -16.44 4.84
C MET A 84 -11.41 -17.36 5.85
N GLY A 85 -10.44 -16.87 6.63
CA GLY A 85 -9.70 -17.70 7.59
C GLY A 85 -8.73 -18.71 6.94
N LEU A 86 -8.36 -18.51 5.67
CA LEU A 86 -7.42 -19.37 4.94
C LEU A 86 -5.97 -19.03 5.31
N LEU A 87 -5.57 -19.37 6.54
CA LEU A 87 -4.32 -18.92 7.14
C LEU A 87 -3.08 -19.25 6.28
N HIS A 88 -2.94 -20.47 5.78
CA HIS A 88 -1.77 -20.86 4.98
C HIS A 88 -1.59 -19.99 3.73
N TRP A 89 -2.70 -19.67 3.05
CA TRP A 89 -2.67 -18.81 1.87
C TRP A 89 -2.47 -17.35 2.23
N HIS A 90 -3.03 -16.90 3.35
CA HIS A 90 -2.80 -15.55 3.85
C HIS A 90 -1.32 -15.29 4.16
N TRP A 91 -0.66 -16.25 4.81
CA TRP A 91 0.78 -16.21 5.13
C TRP A 91 1.66 -16.15 3.88
N LEU A 92 1.16 -16.63 2.73
CA LEU A 92 1.84 -16.50 1.44
C LEU A 92 1.57 -15.15 0.79
N PHE A 93 0.30 -14.78 0.59
CA PHE A 93 -0.07 -13.62 -0.23
C PHE A 93 0.23 -12.28 0.45
N LYS A 94 0.10 -12.21 1.78
CA LYS A 94 0.34 -10.97 2.53
C LYS A 94 1.79 -10.46 2.36
N PRO A 95 2.86 -11.25 2.62
CA PRO A 95 4.22 -10.80 2.37
C PRO A 95 4.56 -10.73 0.88
N LEU A 96 4.00 -11.63 0.06
CA LEU A 96 4.25 -11.66 -1.39
C LEU A 96 3.89 -10.33 -2.06
N THR A 97 2.79 -9.69 -1.63
CA THR A 97 2.37 -8.39 -2.15
C THR A 97 3.46 -7.32 -2.00
N MET A 98 4.08 -7.26 -0.83
CA MET A 98 5.13 -6.30 -0.53
C MET A 98 6.46 -6.66 -1.22
N VAL A 99 6.77 -7.95 -1.33
CA VAL A 99 7.94 -8.43 -2.11
C VAL A 99 7.80 -8.01 -3.58
N ILE A 100 6.62 -8.16 -4.20
CA ILE A 100 6.37 -7.72 -5.57
C ILE A 100 6.56 -6.20 -5.68
N ALA A 101 6.08 -5.41 -4.71
CA ALA A 101 6.29 -3.97 -4.68
C ALA A 101 7.78 -3.59 -4.63
N ILE A 102 8.58 -4.28 -3.81
CA ILE A 102 10.02 -4.08 -3.70
C ILE A 102 10.71 -4.43 -5.03
N ILE A 103 10.36 -5.57 -5.64
CA ILE A 103 10.89 -6.00 -6.94
C ILE A 103 10.56 -4.95 -8.02
N PHE A 104 9.34 -4.43 -8.04
CA PHE A 104 8.94 -3.36 -8.95
C PHE A 104 9.82 -2.11 -8.80
N VAL A 105 9.99 -1.63 -7.56
CA VAL A 105 10.84 -0.47 -7.27
C VAL A 105 12.30 -0.73 -7.68
N ALA A 106 12.85 -1.90 -7.35
CA ALA A 106 14.22 -2.26 -7.71
C ALA A 106 14.42 -2.38 -9.23
N TYR A 107 13.45 -2.95 -9.94
CA TYR A 107 13.46 -3.04 -11.40
C TYR A 107 13.44 -1.65 -12.05
N SER A 108 12.54 -0.76 -11.59
CA SER A 108 12.51 0.63 -12.07
C SER A 108 13.79 1.40 -11.74
N ALA A 109 14.39 1.19 -10.57
CA ALA A 109 15.67 1.79 -10.18
C ALA A 109 16.83 1.36 -11.10
N ARG A 110 16.91 0.07 -11.45
CA ARG A 110 17.96 -0.47 -12.34
C ARG A 110 17.87 0.10 -13.76
N GLN A 111 16.65 0.22 -14.29
CA GLN A 111 16.44 0.83 -15.61
C GLN A 111 16.94 2.28 -15.69
N ILE A 112 16.92 3.01 -14.57
CA ILE A 112 17.44 4.38 -14.48
C ILE A 112 18.94 4.40 -14.23
N SER A 113 19.45 3.51 -13.37
CA SER A 113 20.88 3.45 -13.02
C SER A 113 21.75 3.17 -14.25
N ALA A 114 21.26 2.35 -15.19
CA ALA A 114 21.90 2.13 -16.49
C ALA A 114 21.95 3.37 -17.39
N GLY A 115 21.19 4.43 -17.06
CA GLY A 115 21.10 5.69 -17.81
C GLY A 115 21.75 6.92 -17.14
N GLY A 116 22.52 6.75 -16.05
CA GLY A 116 23.43 7.78 -15.53
C GLY A 116 22.86 8.84 -14.58
N GLN A 117 21.55 8.89 -14.30
CA GLN A 117 20.94 9.85 -13.36
C GLN A 117 20.23 9.12 -12.20
N PHE A 118 20.99 8.63 -11.22
CA PHE A 118 20.47 7.84 -10.11
C PHE A 118 20.51 8.62 -8.78
N SER A 119 19.35 9.08 -8.30
CA SER A 119 19.21 9.52 -6.90
C SER A 119 19.13 8.29 -5.99
N SER A 120 20.29 7.72 -5.66
CA SER A 120 20.41 6.51 -4.82
C SER A 120 19.62 6.63 -3.51
N LYS A 121 19.58 7.84 -2.93
CA LYS A 121 18.89 8.11 -1.68
C LYS A 121 17.36 7.98 -1.77
N SER A 122 16.72 8.49 -2.82
CA SER A 122 15.25 8.44 -2.95
C SER A 122 14.76 7.00 -3.13
N TRP A 123 15.44 6.24 -3.99
CA TRP A 123 15.15 4.82 -4.21
C TRP A 123 15.40 3.98 -2.95
N GLY A 124 16.52 4.24 -2.25
CA GLY A 124 16.85 3.57 -1.00
C GLY A 124 15.80 3.79 0.10
N LEU A 125 15.31 5.02 0.26
CA LEU A 125 14.26 5.31 1.25
C LEU A 125 12.92 4.64 0.91
N LEU A 126 12.54 4.59 -0.35
CA LEU A 126 11.32 3.89 -0.77
C LEU A 126 11.43 2.38 -0.47
N VAL A 127 12.57 1.76 -0.81
CA VAL A 127 12.82 0.35 -0.50
C VAL A 127 12.83 0.12 1.00
N ALA A 128 13.50 0.98 1.78
CA ALA A 128 13.52 0.88 3.24
C ALA A 128 12.11 0.95 3.85
N ALA A 129 11.25 1.85 3.35
CA ALA A 129 9.87 1.94 3.78
C ALA A 129 9.07 0.67 3.46
N LEU A 130 9.24 0.10 2.27
CA LEU A 130 8.58 -1.15 1.88
C LEU A 130 9.09 -2.37 2.67
N VAL A 131 10.39 -2.43 2.97
CA VAL A 131 10.98 -3.49 3.81
C VAL A 131 10.48 -3.37 5.25
N GLY A 132 10.43 -2.15 5.81
CA GLY A 132 9.84 -1.92 7.13
C GLY A 132 8.36 -2.30 7.19
N SER A 133 7.60 -2.00 6.12
CA SER A 133 6.20 -2.40 5.99
C SER A 133 6.04 -3.93 5.88
N LEU A 134 6.89 -4.61 5.10
CA LEU A 134 6.92 -6.07 4.99
C LEU A 134 7.26 -6.73 6.34
N ALA A 135 8.25 -6.21 7.07
CA ALA A 135 8.60 -6.68 8.40
C ALA A 135 7.43 -6.48 9.38
N GLY A 136 6.77 -5.31 9.32
CA GLY A 136 5.55 -5.03 10.06
C GLY A 136 4.46 -6.06 9.76
N ASP A 137 4.19 -6.34 8.48
CA ASP A 137 3.23 -7.35 8.05
C ASP A 137 3.55 -8.74 8.63
N ALA A 138 4.82 -9.15 8.57
CA ALA A 138 5.27 -10.43 9.09
C ALA A 138 5.11 -10.53 10.62
N PHE A 139 5.52 -9.50 11.37
CA PHE A 139 5.36 -9.49 12.82
C PHE A 139 3.89 -9.47 13.26
N LEU A 140 3.02 -8.73 12.55
CA LEU A 140 1.59 -8.73 12.86
C LEU A 140 0.87 -10.05 12.55
N MET A 141 1.49 -10.97 11.80
CA MET A 141 0.93 -12.31 11.57
C MET A 141 1.22 -13.29 12.73
N VAL A 142 2.19 -12.97 13.59
CA VAL A 142 2.57 -13.81 14.73
C VAL A 142 1.96 -13.26 16.01
N GLU A 143 1.29 -14.11 16.77
CA GLU A 143 0.70 -13.73 18.05
C GLU A 143 1.79 -13.25 19.03
N GLY A 144 1.52 -12.17 19.77
CA GLY A 144 2.48 -11.55 20.69
C GLY A 144 3.47 -10.56 20.06
N PHE A 145 3.59 -10.48 18.72
CA PHE A 145 4.55 -9.60 18.03
C PHE A 145 3.95 -8.25 17.60
N PHE A 146 2.89 -7.80 18.27
CA PHE A 146 2.23 -6.53 17.95
C PHE A 146 3.18 -5.32 18.06
N ILE A 147 3.96 -5.22 19.15
CA ILE A 147 4.90 -4.10 19.36
C ILE A 147 6.03 -4.11 18.32
N PRO A 148 6.73 -5.23 18.05
CA PRO A 148 7.67 -5.32 16.93
C PRO A 148 7.06 -4.93 15.58
N GLY A 149 5.82 -5.33 15.31
CA GLY A 149 5.09 -4.93 14.11
C GLY A 149 4.86 -3.43 14.05
N LEU A 150 4.39 -2.84 15.15
CA LEU A 150 4.16 -1.39 15.29
C LEU A 150 5.45 -0.59 15.06
N VAL A 151 6.56 -1.02 15.67
CA VAL A 151 7.88 -0.38 15.48
C VAL A 151 8.35 -0.50 14.04
N SER A 152 8.15 -1.65 13.39
CA SER A 152 8.56 -1.85 11.99
C SER A 152 7.77 -0.93 11.04
N PHE A 153 6.46 -0.80 11.24
CA PHE A 153 5.67 0.18 10.51
C PHE A 153 6.08 1.61 10.85
N LEU A 154 6.37 1.94 12.12
CA LEU A 154 6.84 3.28 12.49
C LEU A 154 8.09 3.67 11.71
N LEU A 155 9.08 2.77 11.61
CA LEU A 155 10.29 2.96 10.81
C LEU A 155 9.97 3.15 9.33
N ALA A 156 8.98 2.42 8.80
CA ALA A 156 8.51 2.62 7.42
C ALA A 156 7.93 4.02 7.21
N HIS A 157 7.10 4.51 8.13
CA HIS A 157 6.53 5.86 8.07
C HIS A 157 7.62 6.95 8.15
N LEU A 158 8.63 6.76 9.00
CA LEU A 158 9.79 7.68 9.07
C LEU A 158 10.57 7.71 7.76
N ALA A 159 10.79 6.56 7.12
CA ALA A 159 11.42 6.48 5.81
C ALA A 159 10.57 7.18 4.73
N TYR A 160 9.25 7.03 4.76
CA TYR A 160 8.33 7.76 3.88
C TYR A 160 8.36 9.27 4.13
N ILE A 161 8.39 9.74 5.38
CA ILE A 161 8.54 11.17 5.70
C ILE A 161 9.84 11.72 5.11
N ALA A 162 10.96 11.03 5.35
CA ALA A 162 12.27 11.42 4.85
C ALA A 162 12.30 11.48 3.31
N LEU A 163 11.58 10.57 2.65
CA LEU A 163 11.42 10.55 1.20
C LEU A 163 10.55 11.72 0.71
N PHE A 164 9.41 11.96 1.33
CA PHE A 164 8.46 13.02 0.93
C PHE A 164 8.96 14.43 1.27
N LYS A 165 9.98 14.55 2.13
CA LYS A 165 10.67 15.81 2.36
C LYS A 165 11.60 16.22 1.23
N GLN A 166 12.04 15.28 0.38
CA GLN A 166 13.04 15.61 -0.64
C GLN A 166 12.50 16.60 -1.66
N GLY A 167 13.27 17.66 -1.91
CA GLY A 167 12.91 18.72 -2.86
C GLY A 167 11.83 19.70 -2.38
N VAL A 168 11.35 19.60 -1.14
CA VAL A 168 10.33 20.51 -0.59
C VAL A 168 10.63 20.91 0.87
N PRO A 169 10.08 22.04 1.36
CA PRO A 169 10.17 22.39 2.77
C PRO A 169 9.46 21.39 3.69
N TRP A 170 9.88 21.35 4.95
CA TRP A 170 9.16 20.61 5.99
C TRP A 170 7.78 21.22 6.20
N PHE A 171 6.74 20.38 6.15
CA PHE A 171 5.35 20.74 6.42
C PHE A 171 4.92 22.03 5.70
N ALA A 172 5.25 22.13 4.40
CA ALA A 172 5.08 23.33 3.59
C ALA A 172 3.66 23.94 3.61
N HIS A 173 2.64 23.12 3.92
CA HIS A 173 1.25 23.56 4.02
C HIS A 173 0.72 23.42 5.47
N ARG A 174 0.73 24.53 6.23
CA ARG A 174 0.31 24.56 7.64
C ARG A 174 -1.11 24.07 7.89
N GLY A 175 -2.05 24.35 6.98
CA GLY A 175 -3.42 23.84 7.10
C GLY A 175 -3.52 22.32 6.95
N ALA A 176 -2.62 21.71 6.16
CA ALA A 176 -2.61 20.25 6.00
C ALA A 176 -2.00 19.58 7.22
N LEU A 177 -0.96 20.19 7.81
CA LEU A 177 -0.40 19.80 9.09
C LEU A 177 -1.45 19.86 10.20
N ALA A 178 -2.13 21.01 10.35
CA ALA A 178 -3.16 21.17 11.37
C ALA A 178 -4.31 20.16 11.20
N ALA A 179 -4.78 19.93 9.97
CA ALA A 179 -5.84 18.98 9.69
C ALA A 179 -5.44 17.54 10.03
N THR A 180 -4.29 17.07 9.55
CA THR A 180 -3.83 15.68 9.78
C THR A 180 -3.47 15.41 11.23
N VAL A 181 -2.79 16.35 11.90
CA VAL A 181 -2.51 16.26 13.34
C VAL A 181 -3.81 16.33 14.14
N GLY A 182 -4.77 17.17 13.75
CA GLY A 182 -6.09 17.23 14.37
C GLY A 182 -6.86 15.90 14.27
N VAL A 183 -6.86 15.29 13.07
CA VAL A 183 -7.44 13.94 12.87
C VAL A 183 -6.71 12.89 13.71
N GLY A 184 -5.38 12.92 13.74
CA GLY A 184 -4.59 12.02 14.59
C GLY A 184 -4.88 12.20 16.08
N ALA A 185 -4.98 13.44 16.56
CA ALA A 185 -5.32 13.73 17.95
C ALA A 185 -6.74 13.25 18.30
N ALA A 186 -7.73 13.51 17.43
CA ALA A 186 -9.08 13.01 17.61
C ALA A 186 -9.12 11.48 17.64
N MET A 187 -8.38 10.82 16.74
CA MET A 187 -8.25 9.37 16.71
C MET A 187 -7.60 8.83 18.00
N TYR A 188 -6.53 9.46 18.48
CA TYR A 188 -5.87 9.06 19.72
C TYR A 188 -6.78 9.24 20.96
N LEU A 189 -7.53 10.34 21.04
CA LEU A 189 -8.52 10.54 22.10
C LEU A 189 -9.62 9.48 22.07
N PHE A 190 -10.08 9.12 20.87
CA PHE A 190 -11.03 8.03 20.68
C PHE A 190 -10.47 6.68 21.16
N LEU A 191 -9.21 6.35 20.83
CA LEU A 191 -8.55 5.13 21.34
C LEU A 191 -8.40 5.16 22.87
N TRP A 192 -8.03 6.31 23.42
CA TRP A 192 -7.86 6.49 24.87
C TRP A 192 -9.17 6.22 25.62
N GLN A 193 -10.28 6.78 25.15
CA GLN A 193 -11.61 6.57 25.72
C GLN A 193 -12.12 5.15 25.47
N GLY A 194 -11.71 4.53 24.36
CA GLY A 194 -12.13 3.20 23.94
C GLY A 194 -11.45 2.03 24.65
N GLY A 195 -10.51 2.27 25.58
CA GLY A 195 -9.88 1.21 26.37
C GLY A 195 -8.42 0.92 26.03
N LEU A 196 -7.71 1.86 25.37
CA LEU A 196 -6.27 1.72 25.11
C LEU A 196 -5.48 1.44 26.41
N PRO A 197 -4.76 0.30 26.50
CA PRO A 197 -4.03 -0.10 27.70
C PRO A 197 -3.00 0.95 28.12
N PRO A 198 -2.82 1.21 29.43
CA PRO A 198 -1.89 2.23 29.91
C PRO A 198 -0.47 2.13 29.34
N GLU A 199 0.03 0.90 29.22
CA GLU A 199 1.36 0.56 28.70
C GLU A 199 1.55 0.92 27.22
N LEU A 200 0.47 0.94 26.44
CA LEU A 200 0.49 1.21 24.99
C LEU A 200 0.18 2.66 24.65
N ARG A 201 -0.20 3.50 25.63
CA ARG A 201 -0.57 4.91 25.39
C ARG A 201 0.55 5.70 24.72
N VAL A 202 1.75 5.62 25.26
CA VAL A 202 2.92 6.34 24.71
C VAL A 202 3.31 5.79 23.33
N PRO A 203 3.53 4.47 23.14
CA PRO A 203 3.83 3.91 21.82
C PRO A 203 2.79 4.28 20.75
N VAL A 204 1.49 4.19 21.07
CA VAL A 204 0.41 4.50 20.13
C VAL A 204 0.33 6.00 19.86
N ALA A 205 0.53 6.87 20.85
CA ALA A 205 0.58 8.32 20.64
C ALA A 205 1.68 8.73 19.66
N VAL A 206 2.90 8.19 19.86
CA VAL A 206 4.05 8.42 18.97
C VAL A 206 3.72 7.92 17.57
N TYR A 207 3.15 6.73 17.46
CA TYR A 207 2.78 6.13 16.19
C TYR A 207 1.75 6.97 15.41
N VAL A 208 0.65 7.34 16.06
CA VAL A 208 -0.41 8.18 15.47
C VAL A 208 0.16 9.54 15.03
N LEU A 209 1.02 10.15 15.83
CA LEU A 209 1.68 11.41 15.47
C LEU A 209 2.54 11.24 14.22
N VAL A 210 3.39 10.21 14.14
CA VAL A 210 4.26 9.98 12.98
C VAL A 210 3.46 9.76 11.70
N ILE A 211 2.35 9.01 11.76
CA ILE A 211 1.48 8.83 10.59
C ILE A 211 0.83 10.14 10.17
N ALA A 212 0.33 10.92 11.13
CA ALA A 212 -0.24 12.24 10.85
C ALA A 212 0.80 13.16 10.17
N LEU A 213 2.05 13.15 10.65
CA LEU A 213 3.15 13.91 10.06
C LEU A 213 3.53 13.39 8.66
N MET A 214 3.47 12.09 8.41
CA MET A 214 3.65 11.52 7.07
C MET A 214 2.59 12.04 6.10
N ALA A 215 1.32 11.98 6.49
CA ALA A 215 0.23 12.50 5.68
C ALA A 215 0.36 14.03 5.46
N ALA A 216 0.72 14.79 6.50
CA ALA A 216 0.98 16.22 6.42
C ALA A 216 2.08 16.54 5.41
N GLN A 217 3.21 15.84 5.49
CA GLN A 217 4.35 16.05 4.61
C GLN A 217 4.01 15.68 3.17
N ALA A 218 3.27 14.58 2.95
CA ALA A 218 2.82 14.16 1.62
C ALA A 218 1.86 15.18 0.98
N LEU A 219 0.88 15.68 1.74
CA LEU A 219 -0.05 16.72 1.30
C LEU A 219 0.67 18.04 1.02
N GLY A 220 1.61 18.43 1.90
CA GLY A 220 2.46 19.61 1.70
C GLY A 220 3.26 19.49 0.40
N ARG A 221 3.92 18.34 0.18
CA ARG A 221 4.64 18.05 -1.07
C ARG A 221 3.72 18.14 -2.29
N ALA A 222 2.52 17.56 -2.25
CA ALA A 222 1.56 17.65 -3.35
C ALA A 222 1.16 19.09 -3.68
N ARG A 223 0.97 19.93 -2.66
CA ARG A 223 0.69 21.37 -2.83
C ARG A 223 1.88 22.13 -3.40
N THR A 224 3.11 21.81 -2.98
CA THR A 224 4.32 22.48 -3.45
C THR A 224 4.67 22.10 -4.88
N LEU A 225 4.64 20.80 -5.22
CA LEU A 225 5.02 20.31 -6.54
C LEU A 225 3.90 20.45 -7.58
N GLY A 226 2.64 20.37 -7.15
CA GLY A 226 1.48 20.52 -8.04
C GLY A 226 1.26 19.36 -9.03
N ASP A 227 2.21 18.43 -9.17
CA ASP A 227 2.15 17.36 -10.15
C ASP A 227 1.23 16.20 -9.71
N ARG A 228 0.79 15.40 -10.69
CA ARG A 228 -0.13 14.26 -10.47
C ARG A 228 0.50 13.16 -9.61
N ALA A 229 1.82 12.95 -9.70
CA ALA A 229 2.52 11.92 -8.95
C ALA A 229 2.56 12.26 -7.44
N ALA A 230 2.82 13.52 -7.10
CA ALA A 230 2.80 14.02 -5.74
C ALA A 230 1.39 13.93 -5.12
N HIS A 231 0.35 14.27 -5.88
CA HIS A 231 -1.05 14.09 -5.44
C HIS A 231 -1.42 12.62 -5.22
N GLN A 232 -0.95 11.71 -6.07
CA GLN A 232 -1.15 10.27 -5.86
C GLN A 232 -0.48 9.77 -4.58
N VAL A 233 0.74 10.22 -4.29
CA VAL A 233 1.44 9.88 -3.03
C VAL A 233 0.68 10.43 -1.83
N ALA A 234 0.18 11.66 -1.89
CA ALA A 234 -0.61 12.26 -0.81
C ALA A 234 -1.92 11.50 -0.56
N LEU A 235 -2.64 11.13 -1.63
CA LEU A 235 -3.83 10.28 -1.52
C LEU A 235 -3.49 8.95 -0.84
N GLY A 236 -2.40 8.29 -1.27
CA GLY A 236 -1.94 7.05 -0.66
C GLY A 236 -1.60 7.20 0.82
N ALA A 237 -0.92 8.29 1.23
CA ALA A 237 -0.62 8.55 2.63
C ALA A 237 -1.87 8.76 3.50
N CYS A 238 -2.89 9.46 2.97
CA CYS A 238 -4.18 9.60 3.67
C CYS A 238 -4.93 8.26 3.80
N ILE A 239 -4.91 7.42 2.76
CA ILE A 239 -5.51 6.08 2.81
C ILE A 239 -4.74 5.20 3.79
N PHE A 240 -3.41 5.34 3.90
CA PHE A 240 -2.60 4.63 4.90
C PHE A 240 -3.06 5.00 6.31
N MET A 241 -3.19 6.30 6.59
CA MET A 241 -3.69 6.77 7.88
C MET A 241 -5.09 6.22 8.21
N LEU A 242 -5.97 6.09 7.21
CA LEU A 242 -7.27 5.43 7.37
C LEU A 242 -7.14 3.94 7.70
N SER A 243 -6.24 3.22 7.02
CA SER A 243 -5.99 1.80 7.28
C SER A 243 -5.58 1.56 8.73
N ASP A 244 -4.66 2.39 9.24
CA ASP A 244 -4.15 2.27 10.60
C ASP A 244 -5.19 2.69 11.65
N ALA A 245 -6.06 3.65 11.32
CA ALA A 245 -7.21 3.98 12.15
C ALA A 245 -8.19 2.79 12.27
N LEU A 246 -8.45 2.08 11.17
CA LEU A 246 -9.29 0.87 11.19
C LEU A 246 -8.63 -0.26 12.00
N LEU A 247 -7.31 -0.46 11.83
CA LEU A 247 -6.55 -1.47 12.55
C LEU A 247 -6.55 -1.18 14.07
N ALA A 248 -6.30 0.06 14.46
CA ALA A 248 -6.30 0.47 15.86
C ALA A 248 -7.69 0.41 16.49
N THR A 249 -8.74 0.81 15.76
CA THR A 249 -10.14 0.69 16.23
C THR A 249 -10.49 -0.76 16.53
N ASN A 250 -10.21 -1.65 15.57
CA ASN A 250 -10.48 -3.08 15.70
C ASN A 250 -9.69 -3.72 16.86
N ARG A 251 -8.49 -3.20 17.15
CA ARG A 251 -7.60 -3.76 18.17
C ARG A 251 -7.92 -3.29 19.58
N PHE A 252 -8.25 -2.00 19.75
CA PHE A 252 -8.28 -1.37 21.07
C PHE A 252 -9.66 -0.89 21.52
N VAL A 253 -10.62 -0.74 20.61
CA VAL A 253 -11.91 -0.14 20.94
C VAL A 253 -13.04 -1.15 20.80
N LEU A 254 -13.27 -1.67 19.59
CA LEU A 254 -14.33 -2.62 19.33
C LEU A 254 -14.03 -3.47 18.09
N PRO A 255 -14.43 -4.76 18.07
CA PRO A 255 -14.24 -5.61 16.91
C PRO A 255 -15.09 -5.11 15.74
N LEU A 256 -14.44 -4.73 14.64
CA LEU A 256 -15.13 -4.25 13.44
C LEU A 256 -15.60 -5.43 12.58
N PRO A 257 -16.82 -5.37 12.01
CA PRO A 257 -17.24 -6.37 11.05
C PRO A 257 -16.34 -6.31 9.82
N LEU A 258 -15.83 -7.48 9.38
CA LEU A 258 -14.90 -7.59 8.25
C LEU A 258 -13.66 -6.67 8.39
N ALA A 259 -13.17 -6.46 9.62
CA ALA A 259 -12.04 -5.56 9.90
C ALA A 259 -10.85 -5.79 8.97
N GLN A 260 -10.47 -7.05 8.75
CA GLN A 260 -9.34 -7.41 7.88
C GLN A 260 -9.57 -7.01 6.42
N VAL A 261 -10.81 -7.05 5.93
CA VAL A 261 -11.14 -6.58 4.58
C VAL A 261 -10.89 -5.08 4.49
N GLY A 262 -11.40 -4.31 5.45
CA GLY A 262 -11.22 -2.85 5.49
C GLY A 262 -9.75 -2.45 5.63
N VAL A 263 -9.04 -3.05 6.58
CA VAL A 263 -7.62 -2.78 6.86
C VAL A 263 -6.75 -3.13 5.65
N LEU A 264 -6.79 -4.38 5.16
CA LEU A 264 -5.90 -4.81 4.08
C LEU A 264 -6.21 -4.14 2.74
N THR A 265 -7.49 -3.88 2.44
CA THR A 265 -7.85 -3.16 1.21
C THR A 265 -7.31 -1.73 1.21
N THR A 266 -7.51 -1.00 2.31
CA THR A 266 -6.98 0.37 2.44
C THR A 266 -5.44 0.37 2.48
N TYR A 267 -4.83 -0.57 3.19
CA TYR A 267 -3.37 -0.71 3.27
C TYR A 267 -2.73 -0.94 1.89
N TYR A 268 -3.18 -1.95 1.14
CA TYR A 268 -2.58 -2.24 -0.16
C TYR A 268 -2.89 -1.18 -1.20
N ALA A 269 -4.06 -0.54 -1.13
CA ALA A 269 -4.35 0.64 -1.95
C ALA A 269 -3.37 1.77 -1.63
N ALA A 270 -3.15 2.07 -0.35
CA ALA A 270 -2.20 3.10 0.09
C ALA A 270 -0.78 2.82 -0.45
N GLN A 271 -0.28 1.60 -0.25
CA GLN A 271 1.04 1.18 -0.76
C GLN A 271 1.10 1.30 -2.29
N ALA A 272 0.07 0.85 -3.01
CA ALA A 272 0.04 0.93 -4.48
C ALA A 272 0.09 2.38 -4.98
N PHE A 273 -0.67 3.30 -4.35
CA PHE A 273 -0.64 4.72 -4.69
C PHE A 273 0.71 5.37 -4.38
N ILE A 274 1.30 5.10 -3.21
CA ILE A 274 2.60 5.65 -2.80
C ILE A 274 3.71 5.15 -3.72
N VAL A 275 3.75 3.85 -4.01
CA VAL A 275 4.76 3.23 -4.88
C VAL A 275 4.61 3.74 -6.31
N HIS A 276 3.40 3.70 -6.88
CA HIS A 276 3.16 4.16 -8.24
C HIS A 276 3.48 5.65 -8.40
N GLY A 277 2.99 6.50 -7.49
CA GLY A 277 3.21 7.93 -7.51
C GLY A 277 4.70 8.28 -7.35
N THR A 278 5.39 7.66 -6.39
CA THR A 278 6.83 7.92 -6.18
C THR A 278 7.66 7.50 -7.38
N VAL A 279 7.48 6.28 -7.90
CA VAL A 279 8.23 5.79 -9.05
C VAL A 279 8.00 6.67 -10.28
N ARG A 280 6.75 7.08 -10.53
CA ARG A 280 6.44 8.03 -11.61
C ARG A 280 7.10 9.39 -11.42
N GLY A 281 7.08 9.94 -10.20
CA GLY A 281 7.74 11.22 -9.91
C GLY A 281 9.24 11.16 -10.14
N LEU A 282 9.90 10.09 -9.71
CA LEU A 282 11.33 9.87 -9.93
C LEU A 282 11.68 9.66 -11.41
N LEU A 283 10.78 9.01 -12.17
CA LEU A 283 10.95 8.86 -13.63
C LEU A 283 10.68 10.16 -14.40
N ALA A 284 9.73 11.00 -13.95
CA ALA A 284 9.38 12.25 -14.62
C ALA A 284 10.45 13.33 -14.42
N GLY A 285 11.10 13.39 -13.25
CA GLY A 285 12.21 14.31 -13.00
C GLY A 285 13.41 14.13 -13.94
N ARG A 286 13.50 13.00 -14.65
CA ARG A 286 14.47 12.74 -15.73
C ARG A 286 14.21 13.56 -17.00
N GLN A 287 12.96 13.96 -17.29
CA GLN A 287 12.60 14.62 -18.55
C GLN A 287 12.71 16.15 -18.49
N SER A 288 12.93 16.72 -17.30
CA SER A 288 13.01 18.16 -17.05
C SER A 288 14.44 18.68 -16.84
N ILE A 289 15.44 17.80 -16.96
CA ILE A 289 16.89 18.12 -16.93
C ILE A 289 17.44 17.84 -18.31
#